data_AF-A0A940UVP9-F1
#
_entry.id   AF-A0A940UVP9-F1
#
_cell.length_a   1.000
_cell.length_b   1.000
_cell.length_c   1.000
_cell.angle_alpha   90.00
_cell.angle_beta   90.00
_cell.angle_gamma   90.00
#
_symmetry.space_group_name_H-M   'P 1'
#
loop_
_entity.id
_entity.type
_entity.pdbx_description
1 polymer ?
#
loop_
_entity_poly.entity_id
_entity_poly.type
_entity_poly.pdbx_seq_one_letter_code
_entity_poly.pdbx_strand_id
1 'polypeptide(L)'
;LGAASSINMAHGVKKLHPDRNIMAVTFEDHFFHSGMPAYVNSLYNDSASVLLIMVSERADEIKRVLKSYGVATIVDINEITELARFANTREPVVALYRGMI
;
A
#
# COMPACT_ATOMS: atom_id res chain seq x y z
N LEU A 1 5.72 5.91 16.86
CA LEU A 1 6.06 5.49 15.48
C LEU A 1 5.39 6.45 14.52
N GLY A 2 6.11 6.99 13.53
CA GLY A 2 5.59 8.02 12.61
C GLY A 2 4.64 7.48 11.53
N ALA A 3 4.07 8.37 10.72
CA ALA A 3 3.06 8.08 9.69
C ALA A 3 3.45 6.97 8.68
N ALA A 4 4.74 6.86 8.31
CA ALA A 4 5.24 5.84 7.37
C ALA A 4 5.63 4.49 8.01
N SER A 5 5.42 4.33 9.32
CA SER A 5 5.98 3.21 10.08
C SER A 5 5.54 1.84 9.58
N SER A 6 4.26 1.67 9.22
CA SER A 6 3.74 0.38 8.73
C SER A 6 4.41 -0.05 7.41
N ILE A 7 4.59 0.90 6.49
CA ILE A 7 5.21 0.66 5.18
C ILE A 7 6.70 0.33 5.34
N ASN A 8 7.43 1.10 6.18
CA ASN A 8 8.85 0.83 6.44
C ASN A 8 9.08 -0.51 7.14
N MET A 9 8.21 -0.89 8.08
CA MET A 9 8.28 -2.21 8.70
C MET A 9 8.01 -3.31 7.67
N ALA A 10 6.97 -3.19 6.85
CA ALA A 10 6.66 -4.17 5.81
C ALA A 10 7.82 -4.32 4.80
N HIS A 11 8.43 -3.21 4.40
CA HIS A 11 9.64 -3.18 3.57
C HIS A 11 10.79 -3.98 4.20
N GLY A 12 11.09 -3.73 5.48
CA GLY A 12 12.14 -4.45 6.22
C GLY A 12 11.84 -5.96 6.31
N VAL A 13 10.60 -6.33 6.61
CA VAL A 13 10.22 -7.76 6.67
C VAL A 13 10.31 -8.41 5.29
N LYS A 14 9.88 -7.76 4.21
CA LYS A 14 10.02 -8.30 2.84
C LYS A 14 11.48 -8.47 2.42
N LYS A 15 12.38 -7.56 2.83
CA LYS A 15 13.82 -7.72 2.58
C LYS A 15 14.42 -8.95 3.26
N LEU A 16 13.97 -9.26 4.48
CA LEU A 16 14.44 -10.43 5.24
C LEU A 16 13.73 -11.73 4.84
N HIS A 17 12.47 -11.63 4.41
CA HIS A 17 11.58 -12.74 4.11
C HIS A 17 10.77 -12.46 2.84
N PRO A 18 11.38 -12.54 1.65
CA PRO A 18 10.75 -12.13 0.38
C PRO A 18 9.50 -12.95 0.04
N ASP A 19 9.41 -14.20 0.47
CA ASP A 19 8.27 -15.08 0.21
C ASP A 19 7.07 -14.83 1.14
N ARG A 20 7.23 -14.05 2.20
CA ARG A 20 6.11 -13.73 3.09
C ARG A 20 5.16 -12.78 2.37
N ASN A 21 3.88 -13.12 2.40
CA ASN A 21 2.84 -12.18 2.04
C ASN A 21 2.49 -11.33 3.26
N ILE A 22 2.64 -10.02 3.12
CA ILE A 22 2.47 -9.03 4.18
C ILE A 22 1.68 -7.88 3.59
N MET A 23 0.84 -7.29 4.42
CA MET A 23 0.09 -6.09 4.08
C MET A 23 0.45 -4.97 5.04
N ALA A 24 0.85 -3.83 4.49
CA ALA A 24 0.94 -2.59 5.24
C ALA A 24 -0.43 -1.89 5.19
N VAL A 25 -0.88 -1.37 6.33
CA VAL A 25 -2.10 -0.57 6.43
C VAL A 25 -1.73 0.85 6.80
N THR A 26 -2.32 1.83 6.11
CA THR A 26 -2.13 3.25 6.39
C THR A 26 -3.41 4.04 6.13
N PHE A 27 -3.43 5.29 6.60
CA PHE A 27 -4.49 6.26 6.30
C PHE A 27 -4.02 7.22 5.21
N GLU A 28 -4.96 7.81 4.50
CA GLU A 28 -4.72 8.78 3.44
C GLU A 28 -3.75 9.90 3.87
N ASP A 29 -4.01 10.56 5.01
CA ASP A 29 -3.13 11.63 5.51
C ASP A 29 -1.71 11.16 5.79
N HIS A 30 -1.58 9.97 6.37
CA HIS A 30 -0.27 9.38 6.66
C HIS A 30 0.47 8.99 5.38
N PHE A 31 -0.27 8.52 4.38
CA PHE A 31 0.28 8.23 3.06
C PHE A 31 0.85 9.49 2.42
N PHE A 32 0.12 10.60 2.39
CA PHE A 32 0.64 11.86 1.85
C PHE A 32 1.77 12.47 2.67
N HIS A 33 1.72 12.39 4.00
CA HIS A 33 2.74 12.97 4.86
C HIS A 33 4.10 12.31 4.69
N SER A 34 4.15 10.97 4.71
CA SER A 34 5.42 10.24 4.51
C SER A 34 5.30 8.80 4.00
N GLY A 35 4.09 8.26 3.87
CA GLY A 35 3.90 6.89 3.37
C GLY A 35 4.20 6.73 1.87
N MET A 36 3.95 7.76 1.06
CA MET A 36 4.23 7.77 -0.38
C MET A 36 5.73 7.56 -0.66
N PRO A 37 6.66 8.39 -0.16
CA PRO A 37 8.09 8.17 -0.41
C PRO A 37 8.58 6.83 0.17
N ALA A 38 8.02 6.37 1.30
CA ALA A 38 8.34 5.05 1.86
C ALA A 38 7.90 3.90 0.94
N TYR A 39 6.70 3.99 0.36
CA TYR A 39 6.20 2.97 -0.56
C TYR A 39 6.99 2.96 -1.86
N VAL A 40 7.28 4.14 -2.42
CA VAL A 40 8.12 4.30 -3.61
C VAL A 40 9.51 3.69 -3.37
N ASN A 41 10.12 3.96 -2.22
CA ASN A 41 11.39 3.32 -1.87
C ASN A 41 11.29 1.78 -1.85
N SER A 42 10.19 1.23 -1.33
CA SER A 42 9.98 -0.23 -1.33
C SER A 42 9.82 -0.82 -2.74
N LEU A 43 9.20 -0.08 -3.67
CA LEU A 43 9.07 -0.47 -5.08
C LEU A 43 10.44 -0.56 -5.75
N TYR A 44 11.27 0.49 -5.64
CA TYR A 44 12.63 0.50 -6.20
C TYR A 44 13.56 -0.55 -5.60
N ASN A 45 13.18 -1.12 -4.46
CA ASN A 45 13.95 -2.12 -3.75
C ASN A 45 13.36 -3.54 -3.86
N ASP A 46 12.42 -3.78 -4.78
CA ASP A 46 11.77 -5.08 -5.00
C ASP A 46 11.24 -5.71 -3.71
N SER A 47 10.69 -4.87 -2.83
CA SER A 47 10.24 -5.26 -1.48
C SER A 47 8.93 -4.60 -1.11
N ALA A 48 8.21 -4.10 -2.10
CA ALA A 48 6.86 -3.62 -1.92
C ALA A 48 5.95 -4.77 -1.46
N SER A 49 5.07 -4.42 -0.53
CA SER A 49 4.03 -5.29 0.01
C SER A 49 2.68 -4.89 -0.56
N VAL A 50 1.64 -5.67 -0.26
CA VAL A 50 0.27 -5.18 -0.41
C VAL A 50 0.12 -3.95 0.48
N LEU A 51 -0.38 -2.86 -0.06
CA LEU A 51 -0.65 -1.63 0.68
C LEU A 51 -2.15 -1.38 0.71
N LEU A 52 -2.73 -1.38 1.90
CA LEU A 52 -4.08 -0.91 2.13
C LEU A 52 -4.03 0.55 2.59
N ILE A 53 -4.68 1.43 1.83
CA ILE A 53 -4.87 2.84 2.20
C ILE A 53 -6.34 3.05 2.51
N MET A 54 -6.62 3.45 3.74
CA MET A 54 -7.94 3.94 4.14
C MET A 54 -8.09 5.35 3.58
N VAL A 55 -9.01 5.54 2.63
CA VAL A 55 -9.18 6.78 1.87
C VAL A 55 -10.54 7.41 2.12
N SER A 56 -10.61 8.74 2.10
CA SER A 56 -11.87 9.49 2.19
C SER A 56 -12.12 10.25 0.90
N GLU A 57 -11.26 11.22 0.57
CA GLU A 57 -11.51 12.21 -0.48
C GLU A 57 -10.49 12.15 -1.63
N ARG A 58 -9.25 11.73 -1.36
CA ARG A 58 -8.12 11.86 -2.30
C ARG A 58 -7.69 10.54 -2.94
N ALA A 59 -8.60 9.57 -3.02
CA ALA A 59 -8.34 8.29 -3.67
C ALA A 59 -7.83 8.42 -5.11
N ASP A 60 -8.39 9.35 -5.90
CA ASP A 60 -8.01 9.53 -7.30
C ASP A 60 -6.65 10.21 -7.47
N GLU A 61 -6.29 11.10 -6.54
CA GLU A 61 -4.95 11.69 -6.46
C GLU A 61 -3.91 10.60 -6.13
N ILE A 62 -4.19 9.77 -5.13
CA ILE A 62 -3.35 8.62 -4.78
C ILE A 62 -3.14 7.70 -5.98
N LYS A 63 -4.21 7.35 -6.72
CA LYS A 63 -4.11 6.53 -7.95
C LYS A 63 -3.19 7.17 -8.98
N ARG A 64 -3.36 8.47 -9.24
CA ARG A 64 -2.57 9.19 -10.25
C ARG A 64 -1.09 9.18 -9.89
N VAL A 65 -0.78 9.48 -8.63
CA VAL A 65 0.60 9.48 -8.12
C VAL A 65 1.22 8.08 -8.22
N LEU A 66 0.55 7.05 -7.71
CA LEU A 66 1.06 5.67 -7.75
C LEU A 66 1.27 5.15 -9.17
N LYS A 67 0.37 5.49 -10.11
CA LYS A 67 0.55 5.17 -11.55
C LYS A 67 1.80 5.84 -12.12
N SER A 68 2.11 7.07 -11.72
CA SER A 68 3.32 7.76 -12.18
C SER A 68 4.62 7.09 -11.71
N TYR A 69 4.56 6.31 -10.62
CA TYR A 69 5.65 5.48 -10.11
C TYR A 69 5.61 4.02 -10.63
N GLY A 70 4.74 3.71 -11.60
CA GLY A 70 4.69 2.39 -12.24
C GLY A 70 3.91 1.32 -11.47
N VAL A 71 3.11 1.70 -10.47
CA VAL A 71 2.23 0.74 -9.78
C VAL A 71 1.07 0.36 -10.71
N ALA A 72 1.11 -0.87 -11.22
CA ALA A 72 0.13 -1.37 -12.17
C ALA A 72 -1.21 -1.72 -11.51
N THR A 73 -1.16 -2.32 -10.30
CA THR A 73 -2.35 -2.88 -9.64
C THR A 73 -2.81 -1.98 -8.51
N ILE A 74 -3.72 -1.06 -8.83
CA ILE A 74 -4.37 -0.18 -7.86
C ILE A 74 -5.87 -0.42 -7.96
N VAL A 75 -6.48 -0.87 -6.86
CA VAL A 75 -7.90 -1.22 -6.83
C VAL A 75 -8.64 -0.43 -5.76
N ASP A 76 -9.87 -0.02 -6.05
CA ASP A 76 -10.81 0.38 -5.01
C ASP A 76 -11.46 -0.88 -4.43
N ILE A 77 -11.62 -0.92 -3.11
CA ILE A 77 -12.36 -1.96 -2.41
C ILE A 77 -13.45 -1.33 -1.54
N ASN A 78 -14.63 -1.93 -1.55
CA ASN A 78 -15.78 -1.46 -0.77
C ASN A 78 -16.00 -2.33 0.47
N GLU A 79 -15.53 -3.58 0.44
CA GLU A 79 -15.57 -4.49 1.59
C GLU A 79 -14.17 -5.04 1.92
N ILE A 80 -13.88 -5.19 3.21
CA ILE A 80 -12.62 -5.75 3.70
C ILE A 80 -12.43 -7.21 3.24
N THR A 81 -13.54 -7.95 3.04
CA THR A 81 -13.55 -9.33 2.54
C THR A 81 -12.86 -9.45 1.17
N GLU A 82 -12.88 -8.39 0.36
CA GLU A 82 -12.23 -8.35 -0.94
C GLU A 82 -10.69 -8.44 -0.86
N LEU A 83 -10.09 -8.19 0.30
CA LEU A 83 -8.64 -8.34 0.51
C LEU A 83 -8.18 -9.80 0.38
N ALA A 84 -9.07 -10.78 0.56
CA ALA A 84 -8.76 -12.20 0.44
C ALA A 84 -8.15 -12.55 -0.93
N ARG A 85 -8.49 -11.81 -1.99
CA ARG A 85 -7.93 -12.01 -3.33
C ARG A 85 -6.44 -11.70 -3.44
N PHE A 86 -5.88 -10.96 -2.48
CA PHE A 86 -4.45 -10.60 -2.43
C PHE A 86 -3.64 -11.53 -1.54
N ALA A 87 -4.24 -12.56 -0.94
CA ALA A 87 -3.59 -13.47 0.00
C ALA A 87 -2.42 -14.27 -0.60
N ASN A 88 -2.32 -14.35 -1.93
CA ASN A 88 -1.22 -15.03 -2.63
C ASN A 88 -0.53 -14.16 -3.69
N THR A 89 -0.73 -12.84 -3.67
CA THR A 89 -0.08 -11.97 -4.67
C THR A 89 1.43 -11.89 -4.40
N ARG A 90 2.20 -11.87 -5.48
CA ARG A 90 3.65 -11.59 -5.44
C ARG A 90 3.97 -10.20 -6.00
N GLU A 91 3.03 -9.61 -6.71
CA GLU A 91 3.17 -8.27 -7.28
C GLU A 91 2.74 -7.20 -6.29
N PRO A 92 3.30 -5.98 -6.38
CA PRO A 92 2.84 -4.85 -5.60
C PRO A 92 1.37 -4.54 -5.92
N VAL A 93 0.53 -4.53 -4.90
CA VAL A 93 -0.89 -4.17 -4.99
C VAL A 93 -1.16 -3.03 -4.03
N VAL A 94 -1.90 -2.02 -4.49
CA VAL A 94 -2.46 -0.98 -3.62
C VAL A 94 -3.98 -1.09 -3.62
N ALA A 95 -4.56 -1.35 -2.46
CA ALA A 95 -6.00 -1.35 -2.23
C ALA A 95 -6.42 -0.04 -1.54
N LEU A 96 -7.44 0.62 -2.08
CA LEU A 96 -8.00 1.85 -1.56
C LEU A 96 -9.37 1.52 -0.97
N TYR A 97 -9.49 1.60 0.36
CA TYR A 97 -10.74 1.31 1.06
C TYR A 97 -11.42 2.59 1.50
N ARG A 98 -12.64 2.82 0.98
CA ARG A 98 -13.45 4.01 1.27
C ARG A 98 -14.36 3.85 2.50
N GLY A 99 -14.45 2.66 3.09
CA GLY A 99 -15.50 2.30 4.05
C GLY A 99 -15.32 2.82 5.48
N MET A 100 -14.79 4.03 5.64
CA MET A 100 -14.92 4.82 6.88
C MET A 100 -15.40 6.22 6.49
N ILE A 101 -16.71 6.33 6.25
CA ILE A 101 -17.46 7.59 6.29
C ILE A 101 -18.30 7.56 7.55
#